data_AF-A0A817YH38-F1
#
_entry.id   AF-A0A817YH38-F1
#
_cell.length_a   1.000
_cell.length_b   1.000
_cell.length_c   1.000
_cell.angle_alpha   90.00
_cell.angle_beta   90.00
_cell.angle_gamma   90.00
#
_symmetry.space_group_name_H-M   'P 1'
#
loop_
_entity.id
_entity.type
_entity.pdbx_description
1 polymer ?
#
loop_
_entity_poly.entity_id
_entity_poly.type
_entity_poly.pdbx_seq_one_letter_code
_entity_poly.pdbx_strand_id
1 'polypeptide(L)'
;MQIDIGSVGPIDGNAGFDWFATEYLQELRRRLGHYTLTLNCNPETVNTNYNISHRLYFEEISFESVLDVYNFEKPHGIILSVDRQLLNSIAMDLYRQSHVNGTLPECIGTAENHFKFSRSLAEINIRQQKMQNIRKSFFLAIQEYVENVGVDSDNLTLVTAPQDLNENKIEKIQFICFSVSKALQISEPFNLQLIAEVCLNECNIRVSRSFPLVSKTFDHDFIAVVMQILVGIESEPITKVLFLHSVRIGVKVLQFSFSRLSGADVLLCVEMMSTGEVACFGANRVDAYLETFRNTSYRLLKRNILVSIGLYKAKQELLTAIHMLKELGYELYASIGTADFWVANNIRIYPIGWKYEQTETNLIGFENGNGESLTFENNSQTTIADYLANRLFDLVRIDLLLI
;
A
#
# COMPACT_ATOMS: atom_id res chain seq x y z
N MET A 1 -14.66 31.69 17.61
CA MET A 1 -13.94 31.33 16.38
C MET A 1 -13.12 30.10 16.74
N GLN A 2 -13.54 28.92 16.31
CA GLN A 2 -12.83 27.66 16.58
C GLN A 2 -11.75 27.53 15.52
N ILE A 3 -10.52 27.39 15.99
CA ILE A 3 -9.30 27.39 15.20
C ILE A 3 -8.70 26.00 15.36
N ASP A 4 -8.54 25.30 14.23
CA ASP A 4 -7.98 23.94 14.20
C ASP A 4 -6.66 23.96 13.39
N ILE A 5 -5.62 23.31 13.91
CA ILE A 5 -4.36 23.07 13.17
C ILE A 5 -4.60 21.85 12.28
N GLY A 6 -4.85 22.08 10.99
CA GLY A 6 -5.45 21.11 10.09
C GLY A 6 -4.50 20.41 9.12
N SER A 7 -3.19 20.66 9.20
CA SER A 7 -2.19 19.76 8.65
C SER A 7 -0.83 20.20 9.12
N VAL A 8 -0.13 19.25 9.70
CA VAL A 8 1.31 19.16 9.66
C VAL A 8 1.60 18.17 8.53
N GLY A 9 2.52 18.49 7.62
CA GLY A 9 2.70 17.74 6.38
C GLY A 9 4.04 17.02 6.30
N PRO A 10 4.13 15.94 5.50
CA PRO A 10 5.29 15.07 5.50
C PRO A 10 6.48 15.72 4.78
N ILE A 11 7.68 15.42 5.28
CA ILE A 11 8.98 15.68 4.63
C ILE A 11 9.13 14.82 3.35
N ASP A 12 8.25 13.83 3.14
CA ASP A 12 8.49 12.69 2.23
C ASP A 12 7.64 12.67 0.94
N GLY A 13 6.88 13.73 0.62
CA GLY A 13 6.26 13.90 -0.70
C GLY A 13 5.10 12.95 -1.07
N ASN A 14 4.41 12.31 -0.11
CA ASN A 14 3.29 11.42 -0.43
C ASN A 14 1.96 12.17 -0.65
N ALA A 15 1.46 12.15 -1.89
CA ALA A 15 0.24 12.84 -2.32
C ALA A 15 -1.05 12.41 -1.60
N GLY A 16 -1.11 11.21 -1.02
CA GLY A 16 -2.31 10.71 -0.34
C GLY A 16 -2.63 11.49 0.95
N PHE A 17 -1.61 11.85 1.73
CA PHE A 17 -1.75 12.66 2.94
C PHE A 17 -2.05 14.12 2.61
N ASP A 18 -1.36 14.68 1.61
CA ASP A 18 -1.64 16.04 1.14
C ASP A 18 -3.08 16.19 0.62
N TRP A 19 -3.59 15.18 -0.10
CA TRP A 19 -5.00 15.14 -0.50
C TRP A 19 -5.93 15.17 0.71
N PHE A 20 -5.72 14.28 1.70
CA PHE A 20 -6.56 14.26 2.89
C PHE A 20 -6.54 15.61 3.62
N ALA A 21 -5.34 16.13 3.90
CA ALA A 21 -5.15 17.42 4.58
C ALA A 21 -5.86 18.57 3.86
N THR A 22 -5.70 18.65 2.53
CA THR A 22 -6.30 19.69 1.71
C THR A 22 -7.82 19.62 1.74
N GLU A 23 -8.40 18.45 1.48
CA GLU A 23 -9.86 18.26 1.49
C GLU A 23 -10.44 18.50 2.89
N TYR A 24 -9.74 18.04 3.93
CA TYR A 24 -10.15 18.23 5.32
C TYR A 24 -10.24 19.71 5.70
N LEU A 25 -9.18 20.49 5.40
CA LEU A 25 -9.13 21.94 5.64
C LEU A 25 -10.23 22.68 4.86
N GLN A 26 -10.44 22.30 3.60
CA GLN A 26 -11.48 22.90 2.77
C GLN A 26 -12.88 22.60 3.30
N GLU A 27 -13.14 21.36 3.75
CA GLU A 27 -14.44 20.99 4.27
C GLU A 27 -14.74 21.60 5.64
N LEU A 28 -13.75 21.71 6.52
CA LEU A 28 -13.88 22.47 7.77
C LEU A 28 -14.27 23.93 7.51
N ARG A 29 -13.60 24.57 6.54
CA ARG A 29 -13.88 25.95 6.16
C ARG A 29 -15.25 26.11 5.50
N ARG A 30 -15.57 25.25 4.52
CA ARG A 30 -16.76 25.39 3.67
C ARG A 30 -18.05 24.95 4.36
N ARG A 31 -18.04 23.84 5.11
CA ARG A 31 -19.25 23.27 5.73
C ARG A 31 -19.52 23.83 7.11
N LEU A 32 -18.47 24.01 7.91
CA LEU A 32 -18.62 24.39 9.31
C LEU A 32 -18.24 25.84 9.60
N GLY A 33 -17.61 26.52 8.64
CA GLY A 33 -17.17 27.90 8.85
C GLY A 33 -16.06 28.02 9.89
N HIS A 34 -15.30 26.94 10.14
CA HIS A 34 -14.15 26.99 11.05
C HIS A 34 -13.04 27.84 10.47
N TYR A 35 -12.32 28.51 11.37
CA TYR A 35 -11.10 29.20 11.00
C TYR A 35 -9.97 28.17 10.99
N THR A 36 -9.25 28.05 9.89
CA THR A 36 -8.33 26.93 9.67
C THR A 36 -6.89 27.43 9.59
N LEU A 37 -5.99 26.72 10.30
CA LEU A 37 -4.56 26.95 10.30
C LEU A 37 -3.82 25.76 9.67
N THR A 38 -2.78 26.05 8.91
CA THR A 38 -1.85 25.03 8.41
C THR A 38 -0.44 25.37 8.87
N LEU A 39 0.31 24.39 9.37
CA LEU A 39 1.73 24.50 9.67
C LEU A 39 2.46 23.40 8.91
N ASN A 40 3.16 23.73 7.84
CA ASN A 40 3.85 22.73 7.02
C ASN A 40 5.05 23.36 6.31
N CYS A 41 6.14 22.62 6.18
CA CYS A 41 7.37 23.07 5.53
C CYS A 41 7.58 22.48 4.12
N ASN A 42 6.70 21.61 3.62
CA ASN A 42 6.90 20.96 2.33
C ASN A 42 6.38 21.85 1.17
N PRO A 43 7.27 22.42 0.32
CA PRO A 43 6.88 23.32 -0.76
C PRO A 43 6.13 22.64 -1.91
N GLU A 44 6.12 21.30 -1.98
CA GLU A 44 5.48 20.54 -3.06
C GLU A 44 4.01 20.22 -2.77
N THR A 45 3.53 20.50 -1.56
CA THR A 45 2.17 20.15 -1.11
C THR A 45 1.14 21.18 -1.50
N VAL A 46 -0.06 20.73 -1.88
CA VAL A 46 -1.20 21.63 -2.16
C VAL A 46 -1.63 22.37 -0.89
N ASN A 47 -1.56 21.72 0.28
CA ASN A 47 -1.99 22.33 1.53
C ASN A 47 -1.12 23.53 1.99
N THR A 48 0.08 23.74 1.41
CA THR A 48 0.92 24.94 1.62
C THR A 48 0.58 26.08 0.66
N ASN A 49 -0.51 25.98 -0.09
CA ASN A 49 -1.06 27.10 -0.82
C ASN A 49 -1.89 28.00 0.11
N TYR A 50 -1.58 29.29 0.12
CA TYR A 50 -2.24 30.33 0.92
C TYR A 50 -3.76 30.47 0.69
N ASN A 51 -4.31 29.85 -0.36
CA ASN A 51 -5.76 29.82 -0.61
C ASN A 51 -6.49 28.68 0.14
N ILE A 52 -5.78 27.68 0.65
CA ILE A 52 -6.38 26.48 1.26
C ILE A 52 -6.85 26.75 2.69
N SER A 53 -6.00 27.33 3.52
CA SER A 53 -6.30 27.71 4.91
C SER A 53 -6.42 29.22 5.08
N HIS A 54 -6.94 29.66 6.23
CA HIS A 54 -7.04 31.10 6.54
C HIS A 54 -5.67 31.70 6.88
N ARG A 55 -4.80 30.87 7.47
CA ARG A 55 -3.42 31.23 7.81
C ARG A 55 -2.52 30.02 7.63
N LEU A 56 -1.40 30.26 6.98
CA LEU A 56 -0.35 29.29 6.69
C LEU A 56 0.93 29.72 7.39
N TYR A 57 1.49 28.81 8.19
CA TYR A 57 2.82 28.88 8.77
C TYR A 57 3.73 27.94 7.98
N PHE A 58 4.63 28.52 7.18
CA PHE A 58 5.60 27.74 6.40
C PHE A 58 6.89 27.59 7.21
N GLU A 59 6.86 26.70 8.19
CA GLU A 59 7.92 26.51 9.19
C GLU A 59 8.22 25.03 9.41
N GLU A 60 9.44 24.74 9.88
CA GLU A 60 9.82 23.38 10.27
C GLU A 60 8.91 22.87 11.39
N ILE A 61 8.50 21.61 11.24
CA ILE A 61 7.61 20.94 12.18
C ILE A 61 8.43 20.44 13.36
N SER A 62 8.46 21.23 14.42
CA SER A 62 9.03 20.85 15.71
C SER A 62 8.03 21.10 16.84
N PHE A 63 8.31 20.54 18.02
CA PHE A 63 7.52 20.80 19.22
C PHE A 63 7.45 22.31 19.52
N GLU A 64 8.58 23.01 19.39
CA GLU A 64 8.70 24.45 19.62
C GLU A 64 7.87 25.25 18.62
N SER A 65 8.02 25.00 17.32
CA SER A 65 7.27 25.70 16.27
C SER A 65 5.76 25.53 16.43
N VAL A 66 5.31 24.31 16.71
CA VAL A 66 3.89 24.01 16.92
C VAL A 66 3.37 24.71 18.17
N LEU A 67 4.13 24.68 19.26
CA LEU A 67 3.74 25.31 20.53
C LEU A 67 3.72 26.84 20.43
N ASP A 68 4.66 27.46 19.71
CA ASP A 68 4.69 28.90 19.48
C ASP A 68 3.47 29.37 18.69
N VAL A 69 3.12 28.66 17.62
CA VAL A 69 1.90 28.92 16.85
C VAL A 69 0.66 28.69 17.72
N TYR A 70 0.62 27.61 18.50
CA TYR A 70 -0.49 27.33 19.43
C TYR A 70 -0.67 28.45 20.46
N ASN A 71 0.42 28.93 21.06
CA ASN A 71 0.37 29.99 22.07
C ASN A 71 -0.04 31.35 21.47
N PHE A 72 0.38 31.62 20.24
CA PHE A 72 0.03 32.84 19.52
C PHE A 72 -1.42 32.85 19.04
N GLU A 73 -1.85 31.79 18.35
CA GLU A 73 -3.18 31.69 17.74
C GLU A 73 -4.27 31.30 18.74
N LYS A 74 -3.89 30.63 19.83
CA LYS A 74 -4.79 30.06 20.85
C LYS A 74 -5.91 29.21 20.22
N PRO A 75 -5.55 28.15 19.48
CA PRO A 75 -6.53 27.32 18.82
C PRO A 75 -7.37 26.54 19.82
N HIS A 76 -8.51 26.00 19.36
CA HIS A 76 -9.38 25.19 20.21
C HIS A 76 -8.69 23.87 20.57
N GLY A 77 -8.01 23.28 19.60
CA GLY A 77 -7.16 22.10 19.79
C GLY A 77 -6.29 21.82 18.58
N ILE A 78 -5.38 20.87 18.76
CA ILE A 78 -4.48 20.36 17.72
C ILE A 78 -5.01 19.02 17.25
N ILE A 79 -5.07 18.79 15.93
CA ILE A 79 -5.44 17.50 15.34
C ILE A 79 -4.16 16.83 14.85
N LEU A 80 -3.85 15.66 15.41
CA LEU A 80 -2.62 14.92 15.10
C LEU A 80 -2.85 13.76 14.11
N SER A 81 -4.11 13.40 13.81
CA SER A 81 -4.50 12.21 13.02
C SER A 81 -4.08 12.21 11.55
N VAL A 82 -3.57 13.34 11.05
CA VAL A 82 -3.49 13.64 9.62
C VAL A 82 -2.16 13.22 8.99
N ASP A 83 -1.09 13.12 9.79
CA ASP A 83 0.25 12.97 9.24
C ASP A 83 1.13 11.96 10.00
N ARG A 84 2.26 11.65 9.35
CA ARG A 84 3.25 10.63 9.67
C ARG A 84 3.88 10.84 11.06
N GLN A 85 4.62 9.80 11.45
CA GLN A 85 5.49 9.59 12.62
C GLN A 85 6.09 10.83 13.32
N LEU A 86 6.35 11.94 12.61
CA LEU A 86 6.91 13.16 13.19
C LEU A 86 5.99 13.76 14.25
N LEU A 87 4.68 13.90 13.97
CA LEU A 87 3.71 14.38 14.97
C LEU A 87 3.58 13.41 16.13
N ASN A 88 3.60 12.11 15.86
CA ASN A 88 3.50 11.10 16.91
C ASN A 88 4.69 11.17 17.86
N SER A 89 5.87 11.55 17.37
CA SER A 89 7.05 11.74 18.22
C SER A 89 6.91 12.93 19.18
N ILE A 90 6.28 14.03 18.75
CA ILE A 90 6.04 15.23 19.58
C ILE A 90 4.67 15.24 20.28
N ALA A 91 3.79 14.27 19.97
CA ALA A 91 2.39 14.24 20.42
C ALA A 91 2.27 14.24 21.95
N MET A 92 3.12 13.46 22.64
CA MET A 92 3.12 13.39 24.10
C MET A 92 3.56 14.70 24.76
N ASP A 93 4.52 15.41 24.16
CA ASP A 93 4.99 16.68 24.69
C ASP A 93 3.97 17.79 24.43
N LEU A 94 3.33 17.81 23.26
CA LEU A 94 2.20 18.68 22.96
C LEU A 94 1.02 18.42 23.91
N TYR A 95 0.65 17.17 24.16
CA TYR A 95 -0.45 16.82 25.06
C TYR A 95 -0.26 17.33 26.49
N ARG A 96 0.99 17.40 26.98
CA ARG A 96 1.30 17.91 28.31
C ARG A 96 1.14 19.42 28.44
N GLN A 97 1.22 20.17 27.33
CA GLN A 97 1.30 21.63 27.31
C GLN A 97 0.20 22.32 26.50
N SER A 98 -0.61 21.56 25.77
CA SER A 98 -1.65 22.05 24.85
C SER A 98 -2.87 21.12 24.82
N HIS A 99 -3.97 21.57 24.22
CA HIS A 99 -5.15 20.74 24.00
C HIS A 99 -5.04 19.97 22.69
N VAL A 100 -5.03 18.64 22.77
CA VAL A 100 -5.00 17.73 21.61
C VAL A 100 -6.38 17.09 21.45
N ASN A 101 -6.95 17.21 20.25
CA ASN A 101 -8.22 16.59 19.87
C ASN A 101 -7.98 15.18 19.32
N GLY A 102 -8.95 14.28 19.47
CA GLY A 102 -8.88 12.91 18.94
C GLY A 102 -8.48 11.88 19.99
N THR A 103 -7.74 10.84 19.58
CA THR A 103 -7.32 9.79 20.50
C THR A 103 -6.17 10.30 21.37
N LEU A 104 -6.12 9.85 22.62
CA LEU A 104 -5.06 10.22 23.54
C LEU A 104 -3.68 9.80 22.98
N PRO A 105 -2.66 10.67 23.01
CA PRO A 105 -1.32 10.32 22.54
C PRO A 105 -0.68 9.10 23.23
N GLU A 106 -1.10 8.78 24.46
CA GLU A 106 -0.71 7.54 25.14
C GLU A 106 -1.22 6.29 24.43
N CYS A 107 -2.44 6.34 23.88
CA CYS A 107 -3.02 5.25 23.10
C CYS A 107 -2.35 5.14 21.73
N ILE A 108 -2.01 6.27 21.09
CA ILE A 108 -1.21 6.31 19.85
C ILE A 108 0.14 5.63 20.08
N GLY A 109 0.88 6.05 21.11
CA GLY A 109 2.17 5.44 21.47
C GLY A 109 2.06 3.99 21.96
N THR A 110 0.87 3.54 22.39
CA THR A 110 0.60 2.13 22.68
C THR A 110 0.44 1.33 21.40
N ALA A 111 -0.26 1.87 20.38
CA ALA A 111 -0.48 1.23 19.09
C ALA A 111 0.81 1.07 18.28
N GLU A 112 1.68 2.09 18.29
CA GLU A 112 2.94 2.08 17.54
C GLU A 112 4.04 1.23 18.20
N ASN A 113 3.90 0.91 19.49
CA ASN A 113 4.86 0.08 20.19
C ASN A 113 4.43 -1.38 20.16
N HIS A 114 5.13 -2.21 19.39
CA HIS A 114 4.81 -3.63 19.21
C HIS A 114 4.59 -4.40 20.53
N PHE A 115 5.41 -4.14 21.57
CA PHE A 115 5.27 -4.82 22.86
C PHE A 115 4.01 -4.37 23.62
N LYS A 116 3.79 -3.05 23.71
CA LYS A 116 2.60 -2.51 24.39
C LYS A 116 1.32 -2.93 23.66
N PHE A 117 1.34 -2.83 22.33
CA PHE A 117 0.23 -3.24 21.48
C PHE A 117 -0.10 -4.72 21.64
N SER A 118 0.89 -5.60 21.54
CA SER A 118 0.70 -7.05 21.73
C SER A 118 0.12 -7.39 23.10
N ARG A 119 0.56 -6.68 24.15
CA ARG A 119 0.02 -6.86 25.51
C ARG A 119 -1.44 -6.39 25.59
N SER A 120 -1.77 -5.22 25.06
CA SER A 120 -3.15 -4.74 25.00
C SER A 120 -4.04 -5.72 24.23
N LEU A 121 -3.55 -6.30 23.14
CA LEU A 121 -4.27 -7.35 22.40
C LEU A 121 -4.42 -8.65 23.17
N ALA A 122 -3.47 -9.03 24.03
CA ALA A 122 -3.58 -10.23 24.87
C ALA A 122 -4.59 -10.05 26.01
N GLU A 123 -4.68 -8.85 26.57
CA GLU A 123 -5.65 -8.49 27.61
C GLU A 123 -7.09 -8.46 27.05
N ILE A 124 -7.24 -8.07 25.79
CA ILE A 124 -8.48 -8.23 25.04
C ILE A 124 -8.56 -9.70 24.62
N ASN A 125 -9.40 -10.51 25.25
CA ASN A 125 -9.59 -11.89 24.81
C ASN A 125 -10.33 -11.92 23.45
N ILE A 126 -9.61 -11.61 22.35
CA ILE A 126 -10.11 -11.45 20.96
C ILE A 126 -10.84 -12.72 20.51
N ARG A 127 -10.58 -13.88 21.14
CA ARG A 127 -11.27 -15.13 20.80
C ARG A 127 -12.71 -15.24 21.33
N GLN A 128 -13.19 -14.36 22.23
CA GLN A 128 -14.41 -14.63 23.01
C GLN A 128 -15.46 -13.52 23.11
N GLN A 129 -15.24 -12.30 22.60
CA GLN A 129 -16.31 -11.29 22.67
C GLN A 129 -17.39 -11.56 21.60
N LYS A 130 -18.64 -11.75 22.01
CA LYS A 130 -19.78 -11.70 21.08
C LYS A 130 -20.05 -10.24 20.70
N MET A 131 -20.32 -9.96 19.42
CA MET A 131 -20.64 -8.62 18.86
C MET A 131 -22.00 -8.07 19.35
N GLN A 132 -22.29 -8.09 20.64
CA GLN A 132 -23.57 -7.60 21.17
C GLN A 132 -23.42 -6.19 21.74
N ASN A 133 -24.21 -5.27 21.19
CA ASN A 133 -24.38 -3.86 21.54
C ASN A 133 -23.28 -2.89 21.06
N ILE A 134 -23.21 -2.67 19.75
CA ILE A 134 -22.47 -1.54 19.16
C ILE A 134 -23.36 -0.30 19.23
N ARG A 135 -23.00 0.68 20.07
CA ARG A 135 -23.68 1.99 20.17
C ARG A 135 -22.99 3.11 19.37
N LYS A 136 -21.81 2.87 18.79
CA LYS A 136 -21.04 3.86 18.02
C LYS A 136 -21.06 3.53 16.52
N SER A 137 -21.21 4.55 15.69
CA SER A 137 -21.05 4.44 14.24
C SER A 137 -19.65 3.97 13.88
N PHE A 138 -19.56 3.00 12.97
CA PHE A 138 -18.29 2.42 12.52
C PHE A 138 -18.32 2.30 11.00
N PHE A 139 -17.36 2.93 10.33
CA PHE A 139 -17.17 2.88 8.89
C PHE A 139 -15.96 2.01 8.59
N LEU A 140 -16.14 0.96 7.81
CA LEU A 140 -15.06 0.05 7.45
C LEU A 140 -15.00 -0.15 5.94
N ALA A 141 -13.84 0.15 5.38
CA ALA A 141 -13.45 -0.31 4.06
C ALA A 141 -12.35 -1.36 4.21
N ILE A 142 -12.40 -2.38 3.36
CA ILE A 142 -11.39 -3.43 3.32
C ILE A 142 -10.69 -3.37 1.97
N GLN A 143 -9.37 -3.55 1.98
CA GLN A 143 -8.54 -3.60 0.78
C GLN A 143 -7.73 -4.90 0.82
N GLU A 144 -7.41 -5.44 -0.36
CA GLU A 144 -6.58 -6.63 -0.49
C GLU A 144 -5.24 -6.26 -1.12
N TYR A 145 -4.17 -6.83 -0.59
CA TYR A 145 -2.87 -6.80 -1.24
C TYR A 145 -2.82 -7.85 -2.35
N VAL A 146 -2.14 -7.52 -3.46
CA VAL A 146 -1.88 -8.50 -4.52
C VAL A 146 -0.70 -9.38 -4.15
N GLU A 147 0.38 -8.80 -3.63
CA GLU A 147 1.57 -9.53 -3.29
C GLU A 147 1.49 -10.16 -1.89
N ASN A 148 2.26 -11.23 -1.68
CA ASN A 148 2.34 -11.91 -0.41
C ASN A 148 3.05 -11.10 0.69
N VAL A 149 2.83 -11.54 1.92
CA VAL A 149 3.47 -11.03 3.13
C VAL A 149 5.00 -11.19 3.05
N GLY A 150 5.72 -10.18 3.53
CA GLY A 150 7.19 -10.15 3.54
C GLY A 150 7.78 -8.96 2.78
N VAL A 151 6.94 -8.22 2.06
CA VAL A 151 7.25 -6.93 1.46
C VAL A 151 6.59 -5.84 2.32
N ASP A 152 7.27 -4.70 2.45
CA ASP A 152 6.71 -3.53 3.14
C ASP A 152 5.35 -3.15 2.55
N SER A 153 4.35 -2.84 3.40
CA SER A 153 3.00 -2.52 2.94
C SER A 153 2.94 -1.32 1.98
N ASP A 154 3.92 -0.43 2.07
CA ASP A 154 4.06 0.73 1.22
C ASP A 154 4.65 0.41 -0.16
N ASN A 155 5.11 -0.83 -0.33
CA ASN A 155 5.58 -1.45 -1.56
C ASN A 155 4.58 -2.45 -2.17
N LEU A 156 3.32 -2.48 -1.69
CA LEU A 156 2.29 -3.40 -2.19
C LEU A 156 1.26 -2.74 -3.11
N THR A 157 0.79 -3.51 -4.07
CA THR A 157 -0.36 -3.21 -4.90
C THR A 157 -1.64 -3.44 -4.10
N LEU A 158 -2.57 -2.50 -4.15
CA LEU A 158 -3.84 -2.54 -3.43
C LEU A 158 -5.03 -2.69 -4.38
N VAL A 159 -5.98 -3.55 -4.00
CA VAL A 159 -7.27 -3.75 -4.67
C VAL A 159 -8.41 -3.31 -3.75
N THR A 160 -9.38 -2.59 -4.28
CA THR A 160 -10.57 -2.10 -3.56
C THR A 160 -11.77 -2.15 -4.51
N ALA A 161 -12.94 -2.69 -4.17
CA ALA A 161 -13.30 -3.43 -2.98
C ALA A 161 -12.67 -4.85 -2.96
N PRO A 162 -12.67 -5.58 -1.83
CA PRO A 162 -12.03 -6.90 -1.75
C PRO A 162 -12.74 -7.91 -2.67
N GLN A 163 -12.00 -8.90 -3.18
CA GLN A 163 -12.48 -9.88 -4.16
C GLN A 163 -12.37 -11.33 -3.67
N ASP A 164 -11.40 -11.65 -2.83
CA ASP A 164 -11.05 -13.02 -2.42
C ASP A 164 -11.44 -13.34 -0.95
N LEU A 165 -12.06 -12.39 -0.26
CA LEU A 165 -12.56 -12.57 1.11
C LEU A 165 -13.91 -13.29 1.18
N ASN A 166 -14.01 -14.28 2.07
CA ASN A 166 -15.27 -14.92 2.43
C ASN A 166 -15.93 -14.22 3.64
N GLU A 167 -17.22 -14.49 3.85
CA GLU A 167 -18.02 -13.90 4.94
C GLU A 167 -17.39 -14.13 6.32
N ASN A 168 -16.90 -15.35 6.59
CA ASN A 168 -16.23 -15.68 7.85
C ASN A 168 -14.98 -14.82 8.12
N LYS A 169 -14.17 -14.55 7.10
CA LYS A 169 -13.00 -13.67 7.23
C LYS A 169 -13.44 -12.23 7.45
N ILE A 170 -14.45 -11.78 6.70
CA ILE A 170 -15.02 -10.43 6.82
C ILE A 170 -15.56 -10.18 8.24
N GLU A 171 -16.25 -11.15 8.84
CA GLU A 171 -16.73 -11.06 10.22
C GLU A 171 -15.57 -10.98 11.23
N LYS A 172 -14.53 -11.80 11.06
CA LYS A 172 -13.32 -11.75 11.89
C LYS A 172 -12.61 -10.41 11.79
N ILE A 173 -12.48 -9.84 10.59
CA ILE A 173 -11.87 -8.53 10.37
C ILE A 173 -12.65 -7.47 11.14
N GLN A 174 -13.97 -7.44 10.98
CA GLN A 174 -14.83 -6.48 11.69
C GLN A 174 -14.71 -6.60 13.20
N PHE A 175 -14.67 -7.84 13.70
CA PHE A 175 -14.50 -8.11 15.10
C PHE A 175 -13.16 -7.54 15.63
N ILE A 176 -12.06 -7.79 14.93
CA ILE A 176 -10.74 -7.28 15.30
C ILE A 176 -10.72 -5.76 15.27
N CYS A 177 -11.19 -5.13 14.19
CA CYS A 177 -11.26 -3.68 14.09
C CYS A 177 -12.03 -3.06 15.26
N PHE A 178 -13.16 -3.65 15.63
CA PHE A 178 -13.95 -3.20 16.77
C PHE A 178 -13.20 -3.38 18.09
N SER A 179 -12.64 -4.57 18.34
CA SER A 179 -11.87 -4.86 19.56
C SER A 179 -10.70 -3.91 19.74
N VAL A 180 -9.96 -3.63 18.67
CA VAL A 180 -8.82 -2.70 18.69
C VAL A 180 -9.30 -1.28 18.96
N SER A 181 -10.33 -0.81 18.25
CA SER A 181 -10.88 0.55 18.45
C SER A 181 -11.35 0.79 19.89
N LYS A 182 -11.98 -0.22 20.51
CA LYS A 182 -12.48 -0.12 21.88
C LYS A 182 -11.34 -0.09 22.89
N ALA A 183 -10.33 -0.93 22.71
CA ALA A 183 -9.25 -1.04 23.68
C ALA A 183 -8.29 0.14 23.64
N LEU A 184 -8.03 0.67 22.46
CA LEU A 184 -7.22 1.87 22.26
C LEU A 184 -8.04 3.15 22.36
N GLN A 185 -9.34 3.05 22.68
CA GLN A 185 -10.27 4.18 22.81
C GLN A 185 -10.24 5.13 21.61
N ILE A 186 -10.11 4.56 20.40
CA ILE A 186 -9.92 5.31 19.17
C ILE A 186 -11.16 6.15 18.87
N SER A 187 -10.95 7.45 18.66
CA SER A 187 -11.97 8.44 18.29
C SER A 187 -11.66 9.13 16.95
N GLU A 188 -10.71 8.61 16.19
CA GLU A 188 -10.24 9.16 14.92
C GLU A 188 -10.02 8.06 13.87
N PRO A 189 -9.71 8.40 12.60
CA PRO A 189 -9.39 7.40 11.60
C PRO A 189 -8.20 6.55 12.02
N PHE A 190 -8.28 5.25 11.76
CA PHE A 190 -7.18 4.34 11.98
C PHE A 190 -7.13 3.28 10.89
N ASN A 191 -5.95 2.72 10.68
CA ASN A 191 -5.64 1.71 9.70
C ASN A 191 -5.08 0.46 10.38
N LEU A 192 -5.64 -0.72 10.06
CA LEU A 192 -5.14 -2.01 10.53
C LEU A 192 -4.58 -2.81 9.38
N GLN A 193 -3.39 -3.37 9.56
CA GLN A 193 -2.81 -4.33 8.65
C GLN A 193 -2.98 -5.74 9.20
N LEU A 194 -3.55 -6.62 8.37
CA LEU A 194 -3.87 -8.00 8.75
C LEU A 194 -3.11 -8.95 7.83
N ILE A 195 -2.49 -9.97 8.43
CA ILE A 195 -1.79 -11.06 7.75
C ILE A 195 -2.70 -12.31 7.73
N ALA A 196 -2.33 -13.31 6.92
CA ALA A 196 -2.99 -14.60 6.79
C ALA A 196 -3.65 -15.12 8.09
N GLU A 197 -4.84 -15.72 7.94
CA GLU A 197 -5.76 -16.09 9.02
C GLU A 197 -6.35 -14.93 9.85
N VAL A 198 -6.20 -13.69 9.36
CA VAL A 198 -6.70 -12.48 10.02
C VAL A 198 -5.94 -12.19 11.32
N CYS A 199 -4.63 -12.40 11.30
CA CYS A 199 -3.74 -12.04 12.39
C CYS A 199 -3.35 -10.55 12.27
N LEU A 200 -3.47 -9.81 13.36
CA LEU A 200 -3.13 -8.39 13.38
C LEU A 200 -1.62 -8.18 13.35
N ASN A 201 -1.15 -7.45 12.34
CA ASN A 201 0.27 -7.12 12.16
C ASN A 201 0.60 -5.75 12.75
N GLU A 202 -0.15 -4.74 12.31
CA GLU A 202 0.14 -3.33 12.64
C GLU A 202 -1.16 -2.54 12.81
N CYS A 203 -1.13 -1.56 13.72
CA CYS A 203 -2.20 -0.59 13.91
C CYS A 203 -1.62 0.82 13.85
N ASN A 204 -2.15 1.62 12.94
CA ASN A 204 -1.82 3.02 12.79
C ASN A 204 -3.04 3.87 13.14
N ILE A 205 -3.01 4.60 14.26
CA ILE A 205 -4.09 5.53 14.65
C ILE A 205 -3.89 6.85 13.90
N ARG A 206 -4.15 6.81 12.60
CA ARG A 206 -4.07 7.93 11.66
C ARG A 206 -4.70 7.53 10.34
N VAL A 207 -4.89 8.50 9.46
CA VAL A 207 -5.27 8.25 8.07
C VAL A 207 -4.21 7.41 7.34
N SER A 208 -4.63 6.61 6.37
CA SER A 208 -3.74 5.81 5.53
C SER A 208 -3.47 6.49 4.18
N ARG A 209 -2.36 6.12 3.55
CA ARG A 209 -2.01 6.57 2.18
C ARG A 209 -3.00 6.06 1.13
N SER A 210 -3.77 5.02 1.46
CA SER A 210 -4.79 4.44 0.59
C SER A 210 -6.17 5.09 0.72
N PHE A 211 -6.34 6.02 1.67
CA PHE A 211 -7.62 6.69 1.94
C PHE A 211 -8.24 7.37 0.70
N PRO A 212 -7.49 8.08 -0.17
CA PRO A 212 -8.05 8.66 -1.40
C PRO A 212 -8.63 7.59 -2.35
N LEU A 213 -7.94 6.45 -2.49
CA LEU A 213 -8.41 5.35 -3.34
C LEU A 213 -9.72 4.78 -2.81
N VAL A 214 -9.80 4.53 -1.50
CA VAL A 214 -11.01 4.02 -0.84
C VAL A 214 -12.19 4.96 -1.07
N SER A 215 -11.99 6.25 -0.79
CA SER A 215 -13.02 7.27 -0.95
C SER A 215 -13.59 7.32 -2.37
N LYS A 216 -12.70 7.40 -3.37
CA LYS A 216 -13.11 7.48 -4.78
C LYS A 216 -13.70 6.17 -5.32
N THR A 217 -13.25 5.02 -4.82
CA THR A 217 -13.77 3.71 -5.25
C THR A 217 -15.22 3.51 -4.81
N PHE A 218 -15.53 3.83 -3.55
CA PHE A 218 -16.87 3.68 -3.00
C PHE A 218 -17.78 4.88 -3.27
N ASP A 219 -17.28 5.91 -3.94
CA ASP A 219 -18.01 7.15 -4.22
C ASP A 219 -18.62 7.76 -2.96
N HIS A 220 -17.84 7.74 -1.87
CA HIS A 220 -18.29 8.16 -0.56
C HIS A 220 -17.33 9.19 0.02
N ASP A 221 -17.88 10.28 0.54
CA ASP A 221 -17.10 11.37 1.12
C ASP A 221 -16.66 11.02 2.54
N PHE A 222 -15.62 10.17 2.64
CA PHE A 222 -15.02 9.82 3.92
C PHE A 222 -14.39 11.02 4.63
N ILE A 223 -13.97 12.06 3.91
CA ILE A 223 -13.40 13.26 4.52
C ILE A 223 -14.46 13.94 5.37
N ALA A 224 -15.68 14.10 4.85
CA ALA A 224 -16.77 14.68 5.61
C ALA A 224 -17.14 13.87 6.86
N VAL A 225 -17.16 12.54 6.76
CA VAL A 225 -17.41 11.65 7.90
C VAL A 225 -16.36 11.83 8.97
N VAL A 226 -15.07 11.79 8.59
CA VAL A 226 -13.95 11.98 9.51
C VAL A 226 -13.97 13.36 10.14
N MET A 227 -14.29 14.40 9.36
CA MET A 227 -14.42 15.77 9.83
C MET A 227 -15.50 15.91 10.91
N GLN A 228 -16.69 15.33 10.70
CA GLN A 228 -17.75 15.35 11.70
C GLN A 228 -17.30 14.66 13.00
N ILE A 229 -16.62 13.52 12.89
CA ILE A 229 -16.08 12.77 14.04
C ILE A 229 -15.05 13.60 14.81
N LEU A 230 -14.06 14.18 14.12
CA LEU A 230 -12.96 14.92 14.74
C LEU A 230 -13.41 16.24 15.39
N VAL A 231 -14.41 16.90 14.81
CA VAL A 231 -14.99 18.15 15.37
C VAL A 231 -16.00 17.85 16.49
N GLY A 232 -16.40 16.58 16.67
CA GLY A 232 -17.38 16.17 17.67
C GLY A 232 -18.82 16.55 17.29
N ILE A 233 -19.10 16.73 16.00
CA ILE A 233 -20.47 16.86 15.51
C ILE A 233 -21.07 15.46 15.50
N GLU A 234 -22.07 15.24 16.35
CA GLU A 234 -22.88 14.02 16.28
C GLU A 234 -23.55 13.96 14.90
N SER A 235 -22.99 13.13 14.01
CA SER A 235 -23.72 12.69 12.84
C SER A 235 -24.96 11.94 13.33
N GLU A 236 -26.04 11.93 12.54
CA GLU A 236 -27.15 10.97 12.75
C GLU A 236 -26.59 9.58 13.06
N PRO A 237 -27.28 8.72 13.84
CA PRO A 237 -26.75 7.43 14.25
C PRO A 237 -26.55 6.54 13.02
N ILE A 238 -25.42 6.71 12.34
CA ILE A 238 -25.09 5.97 11.15
C ILE A 238 -24.78 4.57 11.64
N THR A 239 -25.70 3.67 11.34
CA THR A 239 -25.57 2.23 11.45
C THR A 239 -24.23 1.83 10.86
N LYS A 240 -23.53 0.87 11.48
CA LYS A 240 -22.35 0.21 10.93
C LYS A 240 -22.36 0.15 9.39
N VAL A 241 -21.48 0.91 8.74
CA VAL A 241 -21.38 0.94 7.27
C VAL A 241 -20.17 0.13 6.84
N LEU A 242 -20.44 -0.90 6.05
CA LEU A 242 -19.44 -1.81 5.52
C LEU A 242 -19.31 -1.59 4.02
N PHE A 243 -18.15 -1.10 3.60
CA PHE A 243 -17.83 -0.84 2.20
C PHE A 243 -17.12 -2.07 1.63
N LEU A 244 -17.92 -3.04 1.20
CA LEU A 244 -17.44 -4.31 0.62
C LEU A 244 -17.70 -4.44 -0.88
N HIS A 245 -18.66 -3.67 -1.40
CA HIS A 245 -19.07 -3.75 -2.79
C HIS A 245 -19.10 -2.35 -3.39
N SER A 246 -18.66 -2.24 -4.64
CA SER A 246 -18.75 -1.02 -5.44
C SER A 246 -19.06 -1.41 -6.88
N VAL A 247 -19.64 -0.47 -7.64
CA VAL A 247 -19.88 -0.60 -9.08
C VAL A 247 -18.55 -0.65 -9.87
N ARG A 248 -17.46 -0.20 -9.26
CA ARG A 248 -16.11 -0.18 -9.82
C ARG A 248 -15.10 -0.78 -8.85
N ILE A 249 -14.03 -1.35 -9.40
CA ILE A 249 -12.86 -1.79 -8.64
C ILE A 249 -11.74 -0.77 -8.87
N GLY A 250 -11.23 -0.18 -7.79
CA GLY A 250 -10.02 0.60 -7.75
C GLY A 250 -8.79 -0.27 -7.52
N VAL A 251 -7.76 -0.07 -8.32
CA VAL A 251 -6.45 -0.71 -8.13
C VAL A 251 -5.38 0.37 -8.07
N LYS A 252 -4.53 0.30 -7.05
CA LYS A 252 -3.36 1.16 -6.88
C LYS A 252 -2.10 0.34 -7.06
N VAL A 253 -1.28 0.73 -8.03
CA VAL A 253 0.04 0.16 -8.34
C VAL A 253 1.10 1.21 -8.04
N LEU A 254 2.28 0.77 -7.66
CA LEU A 254 3.37 1.64 -7.25
C LEU A 254 4.27 2.04 -8.40
N GLN A 255 4.80 3.25 -8.30
CA GLN A 255 5.80 3.78 -9.21
C GLN A 255 7.17 3.77 -8.53
N PHE A 256 8.08 2.98 -9.09
CA PHE A 256 9.48 2.90 -8.66
C PHE A 256 10.37 3.73 -9.58
N SER A 257 11.46 4.28 -9.01
CA SER A 257 12.46 5.09 -9.73
C SER A 257 13.81 4.40 -9.89
N PHE A 258 13.84 3.06 -9.92
CA PHE A 258 15.08 2.27 -10.03
C PHE A 258 15.97 2.66 -11.21
N SER A 259 15.38 3.10 -12.33
CA SER A 259 16.14 3.55 -13.51
C SER A 259 16.99 4.80 -13.24
N ARG A 260 16.71 5.56 -12.18
CA ARG A 260 17.49 6.73 -11.75
C ARG A 260 18.58 6.37 -10.74
N LEU A 261 18.55 5.16 -10.20
CA LEU A 261 19.46 4.68 -9.15
C LEU A 261 20.40 3.61 -9.73
N SER A 262 21.43 4.05 -10.45
CA SER A 262 22.43 3.15 -11.02
C SER A 262 23.12 2.33 -9.92
N GLY A 263 23.05 0.99 -10.03
CA GLY A 263 23.65 0.07 -9.05
C GLY A 263 22.78 -0.23 -7.83
N ALA A 264 21.57 0.32 -7.74
CA ALA A 264 20.61 -0.10 -6.73
C ALA A 264 20.05 -1.49 -7.07
N ASP A 265 19.95 -2.34 -6.05
CA ASP A 265 19.26 -3.61 -6.18
C ASP A 265 17.76 -3.37 -6.36
N VAL A 266 17.19 -3.95 -7.41
CA VAL A 266 15.78 -3.78 -7.80
C VAL A 266 14.93 -4.78 -7.03
N LEU A 267 15.10 -4.90 -5.71
CA LEU A 267 14.40 -5.90 -4.90
C LEU A 267 13.35 -5.24 -4.00
N LEU A 268 12.17 -5.86 -3.93
CA LEU A 268 11.17 -5.50 -2.93
C LEU A 268 11.56 -6.13 -1.59
N CYS A 269 11.69 -5.29 -0.56
CA CYS A 269 12.12 -5.67 0.77
C CYS A 269 11.12 -5.19 1.82
N VAL A 270 11.48 -5.36 3.09
CA VAL A 270 10.77 -4.83 4.27
C VAL A 270 10.92 -3.31 4.43
N GLU A 271 11.66 -2.65 3.55
CA GLU A 271 11.80 -1.19 3.53
C GLU A 271 11.07 -0.60 2.32
N MET A 272 10.41 0.54 2.51
CA MET A 272 9.73 1.27 1.43
C MET A 272 10.73 1.76 0.38
N MET A 273 10.53 1.35 -0.87
CA MET A 273 11.36 1.72 -2.04
C MET A 273 10.54 2.46 -3.11
N SER A 274 9.22 2.47 -3.00
CA SER A 274 8.33 3.14 -3.93
C SER A 274 8.45 4.67 -3.83
N THR A 275 8.39 5.34 -4.97
CA THR A 275 8.54 6.81 -5.07
C THR A 275 7.23 7.52 -5.40
N GLY A 276 6.19 6.75 -5.73
CA GLY A 276 4.88 7.27 -6.09
C GLY A 276 3.89 6.15 -6.33
N GLU A 277 2.70 6.52 -6.78
CA GLU A 277 1.58 5.61 -6.97
C GLU A 277 0.71 6.05 -8.14
N VAL A 278 0.11 5.07 -8.80
CA VAL A 278 -0.91 5.25 -9.84
C VAL A 278 -2.14 4.49 -9.39
N ALA A 279 -3.32 5.10 -9.54
CA ALA A 279 -4.59 4.49 -9.20
C ALA A 279 -5.58 4.64 -10.36
N CYS A 280 -6.19 3.54 -10.77
CA CYS A 280 -7.25 3.55 -11.80
C CYS A 280 -8.43 2.69 -11.36
N PHE A 281 -9.54 2.86 -12.08
CA PHE A 281 -10.77 2.09 -11.88
C PHE A 281 -11.01 1.16 -13.07
N GLY A 282 -11.65 0.03 -12.82
CA GLY A 282 -12.11 -0.91 -13.83
C GLY A 282 -13.40 -1.60 -13.43
N ALA A 283 -13.98 -2.34 -14.38
CA ALA A 283 -15.19 -3.13 -14.14
C ALA A 283 -14.92 -4.34 -13.23
N ASN A 284 -13.69 -4.85 -13.24
CA ASN A 284 -13.21 -5.93 -12.39
C ASN A 284 -11.72 -5.68 -12.03
N ARG A 285 -11.16 -6.54 -11.16
CA ARG A 285 -9.76 -6.46 -10.71
C ARG A 285 -8.76 -6.47 -11.88
N VAL A 286 -8.98 -7.29 -12.90
CA VAL A 286 -8.05 -7.45 -14.02
C VAL A 286 -8.04 -6.18 -14.88
N ASP A 287 -9.22 -5.68 -15.24
CA ASP A 287 -9.35 -4.45 -16.03
C ASP A 287 -8.73 -3.26 -15.30
N ALA A 288 -9.03 -3.12 -14.00
CA ALA A 288 -8.48 -2.06 -13.17
C ALA A 288 -6.95 -2.17 -13.07
N TYR A 289 -6.41 -3.37 -12.84
CA TYR A 289 -4.96 -3.58 -12.77
C TYR A 289 -4.26 -3.25 -14.09
N LEU A 290 -4.80 -3.71 -15.22
CA LEU A 290 -4.22 -3.43 -16.54
C LEU A 290 -4.25 -1.93 -16.88
N GLU A 291 -5.35 -1.25 -16.56
CA GLU A 291 -5.47 0.18 -16.76
C GLU A 291 -4.48 0.94 -15.87
N THR A 292 -4.39 0.58 -14.59
CA THR A 292 -3.40 1.18 -13.67
C THR A 292 -1.98 0.94 -14.17
N PHE A 293 -1.65 -0.29 -14.57
CA PHE A 293 -0.32 -0.65 -15.06
C PHE A 293 0.07 0.13 -16.32
N ARG A 294 -0.86 0.33 -17.27
CA ARG A 294 -0.62 1.15 -18.48
C ARG A 294 -0.31 2.62 -18.18
N ASN A 295 -0.83 3.14 -17.07
CA ASN A 295 -0.61 4.51 -16.63
C ASN A 295 0.64 4.67 -15.76
N THR A 296 1.36 3.58 -15.47
CA THR A 296 2.71 3.67 -14.89
C THR A 296 3.76 3.94 -15.96
N SER A 297 4.99 4.21 -15.54
CA SER A 297 6.14 4.30 -16.47
C SER A 297 6.58 2.94 -17.03
N TYR A 298 5.94 1.83 -16.64
CA TYR A 298 6.27 0.50 -17.14
C TYR A 298 5.75 0.29 -18.56
N ARG A 299 6.51 -0.47 -19.35
CA ARG A 299 6.11 -0.85 -20.70
C ARG A 299 5.48 -2.23 -20.67
N LEU A 300 4.34 -2.38 -21.35
CA LEU A 300 3.78 -3.69 -21.62
C LEU A 300 4.74 -4.50 -22.49
N LEU A 301 4.79 -5.80 -22.20
CA LEU A 301 5.66 -6.76 -22.86
C LEU A 301 5.26 -6.89 -24.32
N LYS A 302 6.25 -6.96 -25.23
CA LYS A 302 5.97 -7.02 -26.65
C LYS A 302 6.10 -8.43 -27.18
N ARG A 303 7.20 -9.16 -26.89
CA ARG A 303 7.40 -10.53 -27.41
C ARG A 303 8.25 -11.46 -26.54
N ASN A 304 9.36 -10.97 -25.98
CA ASN A 304 10.39 -11.85 -25.41
C ASN A 304 10.45 -11.73 -23.88
N ILE A 305 10.23 -12.85 -23.19
CA ILE A 305 10.17 -12.91 -21.72
C ILE A 305 11.29 -13.83 -21.23
N LEU A 306 12.17 -13.31 -20.37
CA LEU A 306 13.15 -14.12 -19.65
C LEU A 306 12.65 -14.43 -18.24
N VAL A 307 12.71 -15.70 -17.86
CA VAL A 307 12.29 -16.18 -16.54
C VAL A 307 13.39 -17.00 -15.89
N SER A 308 13.88 -16.55 -14.73
CA SER A 308 14.87 -17.28 -13.93
C SER A 308 14.39 -17.36 -12.49
N ILE A 309 14.18 -18.59 -12.01
CA ILE A 309 13.58 -18.84 -10.69
C ILE A 309 14.37 -19.92 -9.99
N GLY A 310 14.84 -19.64 -8.78
CA GLY A 310 15.55 -20.63 -7.97
C GLY A 310 14.62 -21.69 -7.37
N LEU A 311 13.59 -21.24 -6.66
CA LEU A 311 12.75 -22.10 -5.80
C LEU A 311 11.80 -23.00 -6.61
N TYR A 312 11.82 -24.30 -6.31
CA TYR A 312 10.92 -25.29 -6.93
C TYR A 312 9.44 -24.93 -6.74
N LYS A 313 9.03 -24.53 -5.53
CA LYS A 313 7.66 -24.13 -5.21
C LYS A 313 7.16 -23.00 -6.12
N ALA A 314 7.98 -21.97 -6.32
CA ALA A 314 7.64 -20.84 -7.19
C ALA A 314 7.51 -21.27 -8.66
N LYS A 315 8.37 -22.18 -9.14
CA LYS A 315 8.25 -22.75 -10.50
C LYS A 315 6.93 -23.49 -10.71
N GLN A 316 6.47 -24.21 -9.68
CA GLN A 316 5.20 -24.93 -9.70
C GLN A 316 3.99 -23.98 -9.66
N GLU A 317 4.01 -22.96 -8.80
CA GLU A 317 2.94 -21.94 -8.72
C GLU A 317 2.75 -21.17 -10.03
N LEU A 318 3.83 -21.02 -10.80
CA LEU A 318 3.82 -20.28 -12.07
C LEU A 318 3.44 -21.09 -13.30
N LEU A 319 3.24 -22.40 -13.17
CA LEU A 319 3.00 -23.28 -14.30
C LEU A 319 1.84 -22.76 -15.18
N THR A 320 0.72 -22.43 -14.55
CA THR A 320 -0.46 -21.89 -15.24
C THR A 320 -0.17 -20.57 -15.94
N ALA A 321 0.52 -19.65 -15.27
CA ALA A 321 0.87 -18.34 -15.85
C ALA A 321 1.79 -18.48 -17.07
N ILE A 322 2.77 -19.38 -16.99
CA ILE A 322 3.70 -19.67 -18.09
C ILE A 322 2.96 -20.30 -19.28
N HIS A 323 2.03 -21.22 -19.04
CA HIS A 323 1.16 -21.76 -20.09
C HIS A 323 0.36 -20.65 -20.78
N MET A 324 -0.29 -19.77 -20.02
CA MET A 324 -1.05 -18.64 -20.57
C MET A 324 -0.18 -17.71 -21.42
N LEU A 325 1.03 -17.38 -20.96
CA LEU A 325 1.97 -16.57 -21.74
C LEU A 325 2.33 -17.26 -23.07
N LYS A 326 2.48 -18.59 -23.07
CA LYS A 326 2.75 -19.34 -24.29
C LYS A 326 1.56 -19.32 -25.26
N GLU A 327 0.34 -19.50 -24.75
CA GLU A 327 -0.90 -19.43 -25.53
C GLU A 327 -1.13 -18.05 -26.14
N LEU A 328 -0.72 -16.99 -25.44
CA LEU A 328 -0.73 -15.61 -25.94
C LEU A 328 0.35 -15.33 -27.00
N GLY A 329 1.23 -16.30 -27.30
CA GLY A 329 2.23 -16.21 -28.36
C GLY A 329 3.55 -15.55 -27.95
N TYR A 330 3.85 -15.43 -26.65
CA TYR A 330 5.15 -14.93 -26.19
C TYR A 330 6.27 -15.95 -26.42
N GLU A 331 7.45 -15.44 -26.76
CA GLU A 331 8.69 -16.23 -26.79
C GLU A 331 9.31 -16.23 -25.40
N LEU A 332 9.38 -17.43 -24.80
CA LEU A 332 9.83 -17.61 -23.43
C LEU A 332 11.27 -18.12 -23.41
N TYR A 333 12.09 -17.48 -22.61
CA TYR A 333 13.49 -17.82 -22.35
C TYR A 333 13.66 -18.07 -20.85
N ALA A 334 14.57 -18.95 -20.46
CA ALA A 334 14.82 -19.22 -19.05
C ALA A 334 16.27 -19.62 -18.77
N SER A 335 16.71 -19.42 -17.52
CA SER A 335 17.96 -20.02 -17.04
C SER A 335 17.85 -21.55 -17.11
N ILE A 336 18.97 -22.25 -17.33
CA ILE A 336 19.02 -23.70 -17.59
C ILE A 336 18.15 -24.49 -16.60
N GLY A 337 18.40 -24.35 -15.29
CA GLY A 337 17.64 -25.08 -14.27
C GLY A 337 16.16 -24.67 -14.15
N THR A 338 15.77 -23.50 -14.67
CA THR A 338 14.36 -23.09 -14.76
C THR A 338 13.70 -23.69 -16.01
N ALA A 339 14.42 -23.69 -17.14
CA ALA A 339 13.98 -24.29 -18.39
C ALA A 339 13.71 -25.80 -18.23
N ASP A 340 14.64 -26.53 -17.61
CA ASP A 340 14.53 -27.99 -17.40
C ASP A 340 13.22 -28.37 -16.70
N PHE A 341 12.83 -27.61 -15.68
CA PHE A 341 11.59 -27.86 -14.94
C PHE A 341 10.35 -27.73 -15.83
N TRP A 342 10.26 -26.68 -16.65
CA TRP A 342 9.08 -26.46 -17.49
C TRP A 342 9.07 -27.32 -18.75
N VAL A 343 10.23 -27.67 -19.32
CA VAL A 343 10.33 -28.67 -20.38
C VAL A 343 9.82 -30.03 -19.87
N ALA A 344 10.21 -30.43 -18.65
CA ALA A 344 9.68 -31.64 -18.02
C ALA A 344 8.16 -31.61 -17.78
N ASN A 345 7.55 -30.42 -17.74
CA ASN A 345 6.09 -30.23 -17.66
C ASN A 345 5.45 -29.95 -19.04
N ASN A 346 6.11 -30.32 -20.14
CA ASN A 346 5.63 -30.17 -21.52
C ASN A 346 5.44 -28.71 -21.99
N ILE A 347 6.20 -27.77 -21.43
CA ILE A 347 6.22 -26.36 -21.86
C ILE A 347 7.51 -26.07 -22.62
N ARG A 348 7.39 -25.70 -23.89
CA ARG A 348 8.54 -25.31 -24.70
C ARG A 348 9.04 -23.91 -24.34
N ILE A 349 10.23 -23.85 -23.74
CA ILE A 349 10.96 -22.64 -23.34
C ILE A 349 12.43 -22.73 -23.78
N TYR A 350 13.05 -21.61 -24.16
CA TYR A 350 14.43 -21.57 -24.64
C TYR A 350 15.43 -21.46 -23.47
N PRO A 351 16.33 -22.44 -23.27
CA PRO A 351 17.34 -22.35 -22.22
C PRO A 351 18.47 -21.38 -22.59
N ILE A 352 18.89 -20.54 -21.62
CA ILE A 352 20.04 -19.63 -21.74
C ILE A 352 20.94 -19.81 -20.52
N GLY A 353 22.26 -19.95 -20.75
CA GLY A 353 23.27 -20.07 -19.70
C GLY A 353 23.71 -18.73 -19.10
N TRP A 354 24.19 -18.76 -17.85
CA TRP A 354 24.84 -17.62 -17.21
C TRP A 354 26.27 -17.43 -17.74
N LYS A 355 26.79 -16.19 -17.66
CA LYS A 355 28.13 -15.82 -18.16
C LYS A 355 29.29 -16.64 -17.57
N TYR A 356 29.09 -17.22 -16.39
CA TYR A 356 30.08 -18.04 -15.69
C TYR A 356 29.82 -19.56 -15.80
N GLU A 357 28.71 -19.96 -16.43
CA GLU A 357 28.47 -21.37 -16.79
C GLU A 357 29.20 -21.67 -18.11
N GLN A 358 30.51 -21.88 -18.03
CA GLN A 358 31.24 -22.55 -19.11
C GLN A 358 30.73 -23.99 -19.20
N THR A 359 29.71 -24.22 -20.02
CA THR A 359 29.38 -25.57 -20.46
C THR A 359 30.17 -25.84 -21.74
N GLU A 360 31.21 -26.66 -21.64
CA GLU A 360 31.75 -27.42 -22.77
C GLU A 360 30.65 -28.38 -23.25
N THR A 361 29.63 -27.90 -23.94
CA THR A 361 28.63 -28.73 -24.62
C THR A 361 27.78 -27.86 -25.54
N ASN A 362 28.29 -27.62 -26.75
CA ASN A 362 27.56 -26.95 -27.83
C ASN A 362 26.41 -27.80 -28.44
N LEU A 363 25.92 -28.84 -27.74
CA LEU A 363 24.81 -29.67 -28.18
C LEU A 363 24.10 -30.23 -26.93
N ILE A 364 23.15 -29.49 -26.35
CA ILE A 364 22.20 -30.08 -25.41
C ILE A 364 21.02 -30.59 -26.25
N GLY A 365 21.11 -31.85 -26.68
CA GLY A 365 19.96 -32.57 -27.23
C GLY A 365 19.02 -32.94 -26.09
N PHE A 366 17.79 -32.44 -26.11
CA PHE A 366 16.74 -32.88 -25.20
C PHE A 366 15.89 -33.95 -25.90
N GLU A 367 15.83 -35.14 -25.31
CA GLU A 367 14.83 -36.16 -25.65
C GLU A 367 13.59 -35.92 -24.79
N ASN A 368 12.47 -35.59 -25.42
CA ASN A 368 11.18 -35.67 -24.73
C ASN A 368 10.83 -37.14 -24.46
N GLY A 369 9.98 -37.42 -23.47
CA GLY A 369 9.46 -38.77 -23.16
C GLY A 369 8.69 -39.48 -24.29
N ASN A 370 8.63 -38.87 -25.49
CA ASN A 370 8.09 -39.42 -26.73
C ASN A 370 9.16 -39.68 -27.83
N GLY A 371 10.46 -39.53 -27.54
CA GLY A 371 11.55 -39.87 -28.47
C GLY A 371 11.83 -38.84 -29.58
N GLU A 372 11.29 -37.63 -29.51
CA GLU A 372 11.69 -36.53 -30.39
C GLU A 372 12.87 -35.74 -29.80
N SER A 373 13.95 -35.62 -30.56
CA SER A 373 15.15 -34.86 -30.20
C SER A 373 15.01 -33.42 -30.67
N LEU A 374 14.96 -32.47 -29.73
CA LEU A 374 14.99 -31.03 -30.02
C LEU A 374 16.45 -30.57 -30.10
N THR A 375 16.96 -30.37 -31.31
CA THR A 375 18.26 -29.72 -31.54
C THR A 375 18.08 -28.21 -31.69
N PHE A 376 18.80 -27.43 -30.88
CA PHE A 376 18.85 -25.97 -31.01
C PHE A 376 20.23 -25.57 -31.51
N GLU A 377 20.31 -25.04 -32.75
CA GLU A 377 21.54 -24.42 -33.27
C GLU A 377 21.73 -23.05 -32.61
N ASN A 378 22.56 -22.96 -31.57
CA ASN A 378 23.01 -21.69 -31.01
C ASN A 378 24.16 -21.14 -31.85
N ASN A 379 23.83 -20.35 -32.88
CA ASN A 379 24.82 -19.46 -33.50
C ASN A 379 25.02 -18.23 -32.61
N SER A 380 26.22 -18.13 -32.03
CA SER A 380 26.76 -17.09 -31.14
C SER A 380 26.51 -17.27 -29.63
N GLN A 381 27.59 -17.11 -28.86
CA GLN A 381 27.71 -17.21 -27.40
C GLN A 381 26.96 -16.08 -26.67
N THR A 382 25.66 -15.94 -26.88
CA THR A 382 24.87 -14.92 -26.17
C THR A 382 24.46 -15.44 -24.80
N THR A 383 25.05 -14.87 -23.75
CA THR A 383 24.72 -15.16 -22.36
C THR A 383 23.50 -14.33 -21.92
N ILE A 384 22.87 -14.68 -20.79
CA ILE A 384 21.83 -13.81 -20.18
C ILE A 384 22.32 -12.36 -20.06
N ALA A 385 23.58 -12.15 -19.69
CA ALA A 385 24.18 -10.82 -19.57
C ALA A 385 24.22 -10.06 -20.91
N ASP A 386 24.45 -10.74 -22.02
CA ASP A 386 24.49 -10.12 -23.35
C ASP A 386 23.09 -9.74 -23.85
N TYR A 387 22.08 -10.57 -23.58
CA TYR A 387 20.68 -10.22 -23.87
C TYR A 387 20.17 -9.06 -23.02
N LEU A 388 20.56 -9.00 -21.73
CA LEU A 388 20.25 -7.88 -20.84
C LEU A 388 20.93 -6.58 -21.31
N ALA A 389 22.22 -6.65 -21.67
CA ALA A 389 22.97 -5.50 -22.17
C ALA A 389 22.36 -4.91 -23.45
N ASN A 390 21.83 -5.78 -24.33
CA ASN A 390 21.19 -5.39 -25.58
C ASN A 390 19.70 -5.03 -25.45
N ARG A 391 19.12 -5.07 -24.23
CA ARG A 391 17.70 -4.82 -23.96
C ARG A 391 16.75 -5.69 -24.80
N LEU A 392 17.13 -6.94 -25.02
CA LEU A 392 16.39 -7.89 -25.87
C LEU A 392 15.25 -8.60 -25.14
N PHE A 393 15.14 -8.43 -23.82
CA PHE A 393 14.01 -8.91 -23.03
C PHE A 393 13.13 -7.75 -22.58
N ASP A 394 11.83 -7.92 -22.77
CA ASP A 394 10.82 -6.96 -22.30
C ASP A 394 10.53 -7.14 -20.79
N LEU A 395 10.66 -8.38 -20.29
CA LEU A 395 10.60 -8.72 -18.86
C LEU A 395 11.81 -9.57 -18.50
N VAL A 396 12.48 -9.18 -17.42
CA VAL A 396 13.55 -9.95 -16.80
C VAL A 396 13.09 -10.29 -15.41
N ARG A 397 12.63 -11.52 -15.22
CA ARG A 397 12.27 -12.00 -13.89
C ARG A 397 13.44 -12.77 -13.31
N ILE A 398 14.20 -12.10 -12.46
CA ILE A 398 15.11 -12.72 -11.51
C ILE A 398 14.43 -12.44 -10.16
N ASP A 399 13.64 -13.40 -9.68
CA ASP A 399 13.03 -13.45 -8.34
C ASP A 399 12.01 -12.34 -7.90
N LEU A 400 11.42 -11.55 -8.80
CA LEU A 400 10.67 -10.32 -8.43
C LEU A 400 9.13 -10.30 -8.44
N LEU A 401 8.46 -11.45 -8.43
CA LEU A 401 7.01 -11.48 -8.16
C LEU A 401 6.75 -12.71 -7.31
N LEU A 402 6.63 -12.55 -6.00
CA LEU A 402 5.88 -13.53 -5.21
C LEU A 402 4.41 -13.28 -5.56
N ILE A 403 3.87 -14.11 -6.46
CA ILE A 403 2.44 -14.16 -6.80
C ILE A 403 1.65 -14.51 -5.55
#